data_AF-A0A529JW61-F1
#
_entry.id   AF-A0A529JW61-F1
#
_cell.length_a   1.000
_cell.length_b   1.000
_cell.length_c   1.000
_cell.angle_alpha   90.00
_cell.angle_beta   90.00
_cell.angle_gamma   90.00
#
_symmetry.space_group_name_H-M   'P 1'
#
loop_
_entity.id
_entity.type
_entity.pdbx_description
1 polymer ?
#
loop_
_entity_poly.entity_id
_entity_poly.type
_entity_poly.pdbx_seq_one_letter_code
_entity_poly.pdbx_strand_id
1 'polypeptide(L)'
;DHPYEISSYTRDFPDRWFEAGCHWLSRNSFRPSRDGIVPTLGTHAAVMAAIAALTTPGDYIIFEHLTYSQISRSAGLIGRRTALVTSDDEGLDPEDFERVCAQKHPKMMFLMPTAKNPTLVTLSATRREAIARVAREYNVILIEDDLYR
;
A
#
# COMPACT_ATOMS: atom_id res chain seq x y z
N ASP A 1 13.42 28.36 -13.11
CA ASP A 1 13.01 28.44 -14.52
C ASP A 1 11.57 28.02 -14.84
N HIS A 2 10.78 27.46 -13.91
CA HIS A 2 9.35 27.14 -14.19
C HIS A 2 8.39 27.47 -13.02
N PRO A 3 8.28 28.74 -12.58
CA PRO A 3 7.50 29.10 -11.38
C PRO A 3 6.00 28.81 -11.52
N TYR A 4 5.45 28.89 -12.74
CA TYR A 4 4.03 28.65 -13.01
C TYR A 4 3.66 27.15 -13.14
N GLU A 5 4.62 26.27 -13.44
CA GLU A 5 4.39 24.82 -13.44
C GLU A 5 4.22 24.26 -12.01
N ILE A 6 4.83 24.92 -11.02
CA ILE A 6 4.77 24.49 -9.61
C ILE A 6 3.62 25.18 -8.87
N SER A 7 3.20 26.36 -9.32
CA SER A 7 2.21 27.22 -8.64
C SER A 7 0.80 27.13 -9.25
N SER A 8 0.55 26.18 -10.15
CA SER A 8 -0.77 26.03 -10.77
C SER A 8 -1.81 25.47 -9.81
N TYR A 9 -2.92 26.20 -9.64
CA TYR A 9 -4.06 25.77 -8.83
C TYR A 9 -4.94 24.71 -9.53
N THR A 10 -4.81 24.53 -10.85
CA THR A 10 -5.52 23.49 -11.61
C THR A 10 -4.82 22.13 -11.54
N ARG A 11 -3.63 22.05 -10.92
CA ARG A 11 -2.84 20.81 -10.75
C ARG A 11 -2.58 20.07 -12.07
N ASP A 12 -2.14 20.81 -13.08
CA ASP A 12 -1.55 20.21 -14.27
C ASP A 12 -0.12 19.76 -13.94
N PHE A 13 0.10 18.45 -13.93
CA PHE A 13 1.43 17.89 -13.74
C PHE A 13 2.12 17.74 -15.10
N PRO A 14 3.40 18.11 -15.23
CA PRO A 14 4.10 17.98 -16.50
C PRO A 14 4.34 16.50 -16.84
N ASP A 15 4.30 16.15 -18.12
CA ASP A 15 4.40 14.75 -18.61
C ASP A 15 5.63 14.01 -18.07
N ARG A 16 6.75 14.72 -17.94
CA ARG A 16 8.00 14.21 -17.37
C ARG A 16 7.85 13.61 -15.96
N TRP A 17 6.87 14.05 -15.15
CA TRP A 17 6.62 13.46 -13.83
C TRP A 17 6.02 12.07 -13.95
N PHE A 18 5.10 11.87 -14.89
CA PHE A 18 4.50 10.56 -15.11
C PHE A 18 5.52 9.58 -15.72
N GLU A 19 6.35 10.06 -16.65
CA GLU A 19 7.46 9.26 -17.21
C GLU A 19 8.46 8.86 -16.11
N ALA A 20 8.83 9.80 -15.24
CA ALA A 20 9.68 9.53 -14.08
C ALA A 20 9.04 8.52 -13.13
N GLY A 21 7.74 8.65 -12.84
CA GLY A 21 6.99 7.69 -12.03
C GLY A 21 6.95 6.29 -12.66
N CYS A 22 6.72 6.20 -13.98
CA CYS A 22 6.75 4.94 -14.72
C CYS A 22 8.11 4.26 -14.60
N HIS A 23 9.18 5.03 -14.78
CA HIS A 23 10.55 4.54 -14.65
C HIS A 23 10.85 4.11 -13.20
N TRP A 24 10.54 4.95 -12.21
CA TRP A 24 10.80 4.69 -10.79
C TRP A 24 10.10 3.43 -10.27
N LEU A 25 8.85 3.22 -10.67
CA LEU A 25 8.02 2.08 -10.24
C LEU A 25 8.22 0.83 -11.12
N SER A 26 9.01 0.90 -12.18
CA SER A 26 9.32 -0.28 -12.98
C SER A 26 10.08 -1.31 -12.13
N ARG A 27 9.69 -2.58 -12.24
CA ARG A 27 10.29 -3.71 -11.51
C ARG A 27 10.31 -4.94 -12.40
N ASN A 28 11.48 -5.53 -12.64
CA ASN A 28 11.64 -6.69 -13.52
C ASN A 28 10.98 -6.42 -14.89
N SER A 29 10.02 -7.26 -15.28
CA SER A 29 9.21 -7.09 -16.50
C SER A 29 7.97 -6.20 -16.32
N PHE A 30 7.65 -5.78 -15.09
CA PHE A 30 6.54 -4.88 -14.81
C PHE A 30 6.96 -3.43 -15.07
N ARG A 31 6.22 -2.76 -15.95
CA ARG A 31 6.32 -1.33 -16.19
C ARG A 31 4.90 -0.75 -16.19
N PRO A 32 4.54 0.12 -15.24
CA PRO A 32 3.21 0.71 -15.23
C PRO A 32 3.03 1.64 -16.42
N SER A 33 1.80 1.71 -16.92
CA SER A 33 1.42 2.70 -17.94
C SER A 33 1.32 4.10 -17.33
N ARG A 34 1.41 5.13 -18.16
CA ARG A 34 1.25 6.53 -17.75
C ARG A 34 -0.06 6.77 -16.99
N ASP A 35 -1.16 6.19 -17.46
CA ASP A 35 -2.49 6.33 -16.85
C ASP A 35 -2.60 5.63 -15.49
N GLY A 36 -1.66 4.74 -15.17
CA GLY A 36 -1.51 4.11 -13.87
C GLY A 36 -0.66 4.91 -12.87
N ILE A 37 -0.13 6.06 -13.25
CA ILE A 37 0.67 6.92 -12.39
C ILE A 37 -0.17 8.09 -11.89
N VAL A 38 -0.27 8.20 -10.56
CA VAL A 38 -0.98 9.29 -9.91
C VAL A 38 0.01 10.05 -9.01
N PRO A 39 0.39 11.29 -9.36
CA PRO A 39 1.13 12.17 -8.47
C PRO A 39 0.31 12.50 -7.23
N THR A 40 0.93 12.43 -6.06
CA THR A 40 0.27 12.65 -4.76
C THR A 40 1.10 13.55 -3.86
N LEU A 41 0.47 14.09 -2.81
CA LEU A 41 1.14 14.90 -1.78
C LEU A 41 1.76 13.99 -0.69
N GLY A 42 2.54 13.01 -1.12
CA GLY A 42 3.22 12.03 -0.26
C GLY A 42 2.41 10.78 0.06
N THR A 43 3.07 9.81 0.68
CA THR A 43 2.57 8.45 0.88
C THR A 43 1.26 8.40 1.66
N HIS A 44 1.12 9.17 2.75
CA HIS A 44 -0.13 9.14 3.53
C HIS A 44 -1.33 9.55 2.68
N ALA A 45 -1.22 10.65 1.92
CA ALA A 45 -2.29 11.12 1.06
C ALA A 45 -2.63 10.08 -0.03
N ALA A 46 -1.61 9.44 -0.62
CA ALA A 46 -1.79 8.37 -1.60
C ALA A 46 -2.55 7.17 -1.04
N VAL A 47 -2.10 6.64 0.10
CA VAL A 47 -2.69 5.46 0.75
C VAL A 47 -4.12 5.76 1.18
N MET A 48 -4.38 6.92 1.78
CA MET A 48 -5.74 7.30 2.17
C MET A 48 -6.67 7.52 0.99
N ALA A 49 -6.18 8.07 -0.13
CA ALA A 49 -6.95 8.19 -1.36
C ALA A 49 -7.32 6.80 -1.92
N ALA A 50 -6.37 5.86 -1.95
CA ALA A 50 -6.61 4.49 -2.40
C ALA A 50 -7.61 3.77 -1.49
N ILE A 51 -7.47 3.88 -0.17
CA ILE A 51 -8.44 3.33 0.79
C ILE A 51 -9.82 3.94 0.54
N ALA A 52 -9.91 5.27 0.46
CA ALA A 52 -11.18 5.95 0.28
C ALA A 52 -11.89 5.56 -1.03
N ALA A 53 -11.14 5.38 -2.12
CA ALA A 53 -11.67 5.06 -3.43
C ALA A 53 -12.09 3.59 -3.60
N LEU A 54 -11.43 2.66 -2.90
CA LEU A 54 -11.58 1.21 -3.14
C LEU A 54 -12.33 0.46 -2.04
N THR A 55 -12.74 1.17 -0.99
CA THR A 55 -13.45 0.60 0.15
C THR A 55 -14.62 1.49 0.57
N THR A 56 -15.47 0.98 1.44
CA THR A 56 -16.64 1.66 2.02
C THR A 56 -16.62 1.55 3.55
N PRO A 57 -17.36 2.39 4.29
CA PRO A 57 -17.49 2.23 5.74
C PRO A 57 -17.97 0.81 6.10
N GLY A 58 -17.31 0.18 7.08
CA GLY A 58 -17.55 -1.21 7.47
C GLY A 58 -16.59 -2.22 6.85
N ASP A 59 -15.94 -1.90 5.72
CA ASP A 59 -14.95 -2.78 5.10
C ASP A 59 -13.74 -2.99 6.02
N TYR A 60 -13.20 -4.20 6.01
CA TYR A 60 -11.99 -4.55 6.75
C TYR A 60 -10.72 -4.23 5.94
N ILE A 61 -9.76 -3.60 6.62
CA ILE A 61 -8.39 -3.41 6.14
C ILE A 61 -7.43 -4.11 7.10
N ILE A 62 -6.53 -4.92 6.56
CA ILE A 62 -5.50 -5.60 7.33
C ILE A 62 -4.29 -4.70 7.55
N PHE A 63 -3.74 -4.80 8.75
CA PHE A 63 -2.46 -4.24 9.15
C PHE A 63 -1.67 -5.26 9.98
N GLU A 64 -0.35 -5.14 9.99
CA GLU A 64 0.49 -5.82 10.98
C GLU A 64 0.35 -5.15 12.36
N HIS A 65 0.56 -5.90 13.44
CA HIS A 65 0.48 -5.37 14.82
C HIS A 65 1.38 -4.15 15.06
N LEU A 66 2.60 -4.19 14.52
CA LEU A 66 3.51 -3.05 14.48
C LEU A 66 3.54 -2.55 13.04
N THR A 67 3.05 -1.34 12.81
CA THR A 67 2.97 -0.73 11.48
C THR A 67 2.97 0.79 11.58
N TYR A 68 2.93 1.50 10.46
CA TYR A 68 2.77 2.94 10.43
C TYR A 68 1.37 3.35 10.90
N SER A 69 1.26 3.62 12.20
CA SER A 69 0.01 3.79 12.95
C SER A 69 -0.92 4.89 12.42
N GLN A 70 -0.38 5.86 11.67
CA GLN A 70 -1.19 6.94 11.13
C GLN A 70 -2.15 6.45 10.04
N ILE A 71 -1.76 5.46 9.22
CA ILE A 71 -2.66 4.90 8.21
C ILE A 71 -3.80 4.14 8.88
N SER A 72 -3.48 3.27 9.84
CA SER A 72 -4.51 2.46 10.51
C SER A 72 -5.49 3.33 11.30
N ARG A 73 -5.02 4.38 11.95
CA ARG A 73 -5.87 5.34 12.66
C ARG A 73 -6.73 6.17 11.68
N SER A 74 -6.15 6.66 10.58
CA SER A 74 -6.89 7.40 9.55
C SER A 74 -7.96 6.56 8.85
N ALA A 75 -7.70 5.27 8.58
CA ALA A 75 -8.68 4.35 8.03
C ALA A 75 -9.91 4.19 8.95
N GLY A 76 -9.68 4.10 10.27
CA GLY A 76 -10.75 4.07 11.27
C GLY A 76 -11.59 5.36 11.29
N LEU A 77 -10.98 6.52 11.12
CA LEU A 77 -11.68 7.81 11.09
C LEU A 77 -12.69 7.92 9.94
N ILE A 78 -12.43 7.26 8.80
CA ILE A 78 -13.35 7.20 7.66
C ILE A 78 -14.25 5.95 7.71
N GLY A 79 -14.35 5.29 8.86
CA GLY A 79 -15.31 4.23 9.13
C GLY A 79 -14.89 2.82 8.67
N ARG A 80 -13.62 2.58 8.34
CA ARG A 80 -13.14 1.21 8.03
C ARG A 80 -12.79 0.46 9.30
N ARG A 81 -12.92 -0.86 9.24
CA ARG A 81 -12.60 -1.76 10.34
C ARG A 81 -11.17 -2.26 10.18
N THR A 82 -10.45 -2.38 11.29
CA THR A 82 -9.09 -2.90 11.30
C THR A 82 -9.11 -4.39 11.59
N ALA A 83 -8.39 -5.17 10.76
CA ALA A 83 -7.98 -6.53 11.08
C ALA A 83 -6.46 -6.55 11.30
N LEU A 84 -6.00 -7.38 12.22
CA LEU A 84 -4.58 -7.52 12.53
C LEU A 84 -4.11 -8.90 12.12
N VAL A 85 -2.89 -8.96 11.60
CA VAL A 85 -2.14 -10.19 11.31
C VAL A 85 -0.84 -10.20 12.09
N THR A 86 -0.43 -11.40 12.48
CA THR A 86 0.82 -11.61 13.22
C THR A 86 2.04 -11.39 12.33
N SER A 87 3.17 -11.20 13.00
CA SER A 87 4.48 -11.12 12.36
C SER A 87 5.50 -11.82 13.25
N ASP A 88 6.51 -12.40 12.63
CA ASP A 88 7.69 -12.96 13.29
C ASP A 88 8.95 -12.19 12.86
N ASP A 89 10.13 -12.76 13.12
CA ASP A 89 11.42 -12.15 12.80
C ASP A 89 11.67 -11.97 11.28
N GLU A 90 10.91 -12.68 10.43
CA GLU A 90 10.93 -12.52 8.97
C GLU A 90 9.83 -11.57 8.47
N GLY A 91 8.97 -11.07 9.37
CA GLY A 91 7.90 -10.13 9.08
C GLY A 91 6.54 -10.80 9.08
N LEU A 92 5.62 -10.30 8.25
CA LEU A 92 4.24 -10.76 8.19
C LEU A 92 4.13 -12.27 7.99
N ASP A 93 3.32 -12.92 8.83
CA ASP A 93 3.00 -14.35 8.79
C ASP A 93 1.95 -14.64 7.69
N PRO A 94 2.31 -15.36 6.60
CA PRO A 94 1.37 -15.68 5.55
C PRO A 94 0.24 -16.62 5.98
N GLU A 95 0.48 -17.53 6.93
CA GLU A 95 -0.53 -18.49 7.41
C GLU A 95 -1.59 -17.76 8.24
N ASP A 96 -1.15 -16.86 9.12
CA ASP A 96 -2.08 -16.02 9.88
C ASP A 96 -2.84 -15.05 8.99
N PHE A 97 -2.19 -14.49 7.97
CA PHE A 97 -2.86 -13.68 6.95
C PHE A 97 -3.97 -14.45 6.23
N GLU A 98 -3.71 -15.69 5.82
CA GLU A 98 -4.70 -16.56 5.20
C GLU A 98 -5.89 -16.84 6.14
N ARG A 99 -5.59 -17.16 7.40
CA ARG A 99 -6.61 -17.36 8.44
C ARG A 99 -7.47 -16.11 8.65
N VAL A 100 -6.87 -14.93 8.71
CA VAL A 100 -7.59 -13.66 8.87
C VAL A 100 -8.45 -13.36 7.64
N CYS A 101 -7.96 -13.65 6.43
CA CYS A 101 -8.74 -13.51 5.20
C CYS A 101 -10.00 -14.37 5.21
N ALA A 102 -9.87 -15.65 5.61
CA ALA A 102 -10.99 -16.57 5.70
C ALA A 102 -12.03 -16.16 6.75
N GLN A 103 -11.63 -15.47 7.83
CA GLN A 103 -12.52 -15.08 8.92
C GLN A 103 -13.18 -13.72 8.74
N LYS A 104 -12.49 -12.76 8.12
CA LYS A 104 -12.90 -11.34 8.09
C LYS A 104 -13.27 -10.85 6.70
N HIS A 105 -12.92 -11.59 5.65
CA HIS A 105 -13.11 -11.18 4.25
C HIS A 105 -12.66 -9.73 3.98
N PRO A 106 -11.41 -9.39 4.31
CA PRO A 106 -10.90 -8.04 4.18
C PRO A 106 -10.85 -7.61 2.73
N LYS A 107 -11.09 -6.32 2.48
CA LYS A 107 -11.03 -5.75 1.14
C LYS A 107 -9.59 -5.46 0.72
N MET A 108 -8.75 -5.15 1.70
CA MET A 108 -7.43 -4.55 1.46
C MET A 108 -6.47 -4.87 2.60
N MET A 109 -5.17 -4.81 2.30
CA MET A 109 -4.10 -4.88 3.28
C MET A 109 -3.06 -3.80 2.99
N PHE A 110 -2.60 -3.12 4.02
CA PHE A 110 -1.44 -2.22 3.95
C PHE A 110 -0.20 -2.93 4.50
N LEU A 111 0.91 -2.89 3.77
CA LEU A 111 2.18 -3.45 4.23
C LEU A 111 3.39 -2.63 3.75
N MET A 112 4.45 -2.68 4.55
CA MET A 112 5.76 -2.11 4.23
C MET A 112 6.74 -3.26 4.03
N PRO A 113 6.95 -3.75 2.80
CA PRO A 113 7.64 -5.01 2.62
C PRO A 113 9.17 -4.88 2.75
N THR A 114 9.70 -3.65 2.71
CA THR A 114 11.13 -3.33 2.78
C THR A 114 11.40 -2.37 3.94
N ALA A 115 12.36 -2.70 4.81
CA ALA A 115 12.75 -1.91 5.99
C ALA A 115 11.55 -1.35 6.79
N LYS A 116 10.62 -2.25 7.14
CA LYS A 116 9.34 -1.94 7.79
C LYS A 116 9.50 -1.04 9.01
N ASN A 117 8.72 0.04 9.10
CA ASN A 117 8.67 0.85 10.32
C ASN A 117 7.73 0.20 11.35
N PRO A 118 8.14 -0.06 12.62
CA PRO A 118 9.42 0.31 13.26
C PRO A 118 10.46 -0.81 13.33
N THR A 119 10.17 -2.01 12.82
CA THR A 119 10.97 -3.22 13.08
C THR A 119 12.21 -3.38 12.19
N LEU A 120 12.34 -2.58 11.14
CA LEU A 120 13.36 -2.64 10.08
C LEU A 120 13.40 -3.97 9.30
N VAL A 121 12.43 -4.86 9.52
CA VAL A 121 12.34 -6.16 8.86
C VAL A 121 12.07 -5.97 7.37
N THR A 122 12.68 -6.82 6.55
CA THR A 122 12.46 -6.88 5.11
C THR A 122 11.98 -8.27 4.73
N LEU A 123 10.81 -8.35 4.09
CA LEU A 123 10.22 -9.62 3.66
C LEU A 123 11.10 -10.29 2.60
N SER A 124 11.40 -11.57 2.81
CA SER A 124 12.07 -12.42 1.82
C SER A 124 11.23 -12.59 0.55
N ALA A 125 11.86 -13.00 -0.56
CA ALA A 125 11.15 -13.27 -1.81
C ALA A 125 10.06 -14.34 -1.61
N THR A 126 10.38 -15.43 -0.90
CA THR A 126 9.44 -16.51 -0.58
C THR A 126 8.23 -16.01 0.22
N ARG A 127 8.44 -15.13 1.21
CA ARG A 127 7.32 -14.51 1.96
C ARG A 127 6.45 -13.64 1.06
N ARG A 128 7.05 -12.80 0.23
CA ARG A 128 6.32 -11.94 -0.72
C ARG A 128 5.46 -12.77 -1.69
N GLU A 129 6.00 -13.87 -2.20
CA GLU A 129 5.27 -14.80 -3.07
C GLU A 129 4.09 -15.47 -2.33
N ALA A 130 4.30 -15.93 -1.10
CA ALA A 130 3.24 -16.51 -0.28
C ALA A 130 2.12 -15.51 0.02
N ILE A 131 2.47 -14.27 0.40
CA ILE A 131 1.50 -13.19 0.65
C ILE A 131 0.73 -12.84 -0.63
N ALA A 132 1.42 -12.71 -1.77
CA ALA A 132 0.77 -12.44 -3.05
C ALA A 132 -0.16 -13.58 -3.50
N ARG A 133 0.17 -14.84 -3.17
CA ARG A 133 -0.73 -15.99 -3.39
C ARG A 133 -2.01 -15.84 -2.57
N VAL A 134 -1.90 -15.64 -1.25
CA VAL A 134 -3.05 -15.49 -0.36
C VAL A 134 -3.92 -14.31 -0.77
N ALA A 135 -3.31 -13.16 -1.06
CA ALA A 135 -4.04 -11.97 -1.50
C ALA A 135 -4.85 -12.22 -2.78
N ARG A 136 -4.29 -12.97 -3.73
CA ARG A 136 -5.00 -13.34 -4.97
C ARG A 136 -6.13 -14.33 -4.72
N GLU A 137 -5.93 -15.33 -3.87
CA GLU A 137 -6.92 -16.35 -3.54
C GLU A 137 -8.17 -15.75 -2.84
N TYR A 138 -7.95 -14.80 -1.94
CA TYR A 138 -9.02 -14.15 -1.17
C TYR A 138 -9.46 -12.80 -1.75
N ASN A 139 -8.94 -12.41 -2.92
CA ASN A 139 -9.26 -11.14 -3.61
C ASN A 139 -9.01 -9.90 -2.74
N VAL A 140 -7.88 -9.89 -2.02
CA VAL A 140 -7.43 -8.78 -1.17
C VAL A 140 -6.52 -7.86 -1.99
N ILE A 141 -6.81 -6.57 -1.99
CA ILE A 141 -5.95 -5.56 -2.62
C ILE A 141 -4.77 -5.26 -1.69
N LEU A 142 -3.54 -5.35 -2.21
CA LEU A 142 -2.34 -4.97 -1.48
C LEU A 142 -1.98 -3.51 -1.76
N ILE A 143 -1.80 -2.72 -0.69
CA ILE A 143 -1.15 -1.41 -0.74
C ILE A 143 0.25 -1.57 -0.16
N GLU A 144 1.24 -1.55 -1.05
CA GLU A 144 2.65 -1.60 -0.66
C GLU A 144 3.21 -0.18 -0.49
N ASP A 145 3.80 0.06 0.68
CA ASP A 145 4.62 1.25 0.95
C ASP A 145 6.11 0.86 0.87
N ASP A 146 6.72 1.11 -0.29
CA ASP A 146 8.11 0.78 -0.62
C ASP A 146 9.03 2.01 -0.50
N LEU A 147 8.80 2.87 0.50
CA LEU A 147 9.51 4.14 0.69
C LEU A 147 11.03 3.99 0.92
N TYR A 148 11.49 2.86 1.45
CA TYR A 148 12.89 2.65 1.86
C TYR A 148 13.75 1.88 0.85
N ARG A 149 13.37 1.89 -0.43
CA ARG A 149 14.07 1.17 -1.49
C ARG A 149 14.88 2.08 -2.40
#